data_AF-A0A1H3RKT1-F1
#
_entry.id   AF-A0A1H3RKT1-F1
#
_cell.length_a   1.000
_cell.length_b   1.000
_cell.length_c   1.000
_cell.angle_alpha   90.00
_cell.angle_beta   90.00
_cell.angle_gamma   90.00
#
_symmetry.space_group_name_H-M   'P 1'
#
loop_
_entity.id
_entity.type
_entity.pdbx_description
1 polymer ?
#
loop_
_entity_poly.entity_id
_entity_poly.type
_entity_poly.pdbx_seq_one_letter_code
_entity_poly.pdbx_strand_id
1 'polypeptide(L)' 'MLEEFEYPPSCIYVGESPTAGHDAVLLDYSECGKQGEPRVIHVNVENYQDPIITFLADDFQTFLEGLLPYSHFDKD' A
#
# COMPACT_ATOMS: atom_id res chain seq x y z
N MET A 1 4.25 14.81 4.12
CA MET A 1 3.60 13.48 4.02
C MET A 1 3.16 13.17 2.60
N LEU A 2 1.93 13.46 2.12
CA LEU A 2 1.55 13.09 0.74
C LEU A 2 2.16 13.97 -0.36
N GLU A 3 2.38 15.26 -0.10
CA GLU A 3 2.99 16.18 -1.08
C GLU A 3 4.52 16.07 -1.16
N GLU A 4 5.12 15.37 -0.20
CA GLU A 4 6.58 15.24 -0.07
C GLU A 4 7.11 14.00 -0.79
N PHE A 5 6.21 13.03 -1.04
CA PHE A 5 6.49 11.77 -1.70
C PHE A 5 5.57 11.67 -2.92
N GLU A 6 6.14 11.60 -4.12
CA GLU A 6 5.41 11.59 -5.40
C GLU A 6 4.65 10.27 -5.65
N TYR A 7 3.80 9.86 -4.71
CA TYR A 7 2.96 8.68 -4.87
C TYR A 7 2.02 8.84 -6.08
N PRO A 8 1.65 7.75 -6.77
CA PRO A 8 0.84 7.85 -7.97
C PRO A 8 -0.49 8.57 -7.70
N PRO A 9 -0.89 9.56 -8.52
CA PRO A 9 -2.09 10.37 -8.27
C PRO A 9 -3.41 9.59 -8.36
N SER A 10 -3.39 8.37 -8.91
CA SER A 10 -4.51 7.43 -8.94
C SER A 10 -4.64 6.60 -7.66
N CYS A 11 -3.77 6.82 -6.67
CA CYS A 11 -3.77 6.04 -5.44
C CYS A 11 -4.33 6.83 -4.25
N ILE A 12 -4.96 6.10 -3.32
CA ILE A 12 -5.40 6.63 -2.02
C ILE A 12 -4.55 6.00 -0.94
N TYR A 13 -4.01 6.82 -0.05
CA TYR A 13 -3.13 6.37 1.02
C TYR A 13 -3.91 5.73 2.17
N VAL A 14 -3.43 4.59 2.67
CA VAL A 14 -4.02 3.81 3.77
C VAL A 14 -3.19 3.90 5.05
N GLY A 15 -1.86 3.80 4.96
CA GLY A 15 -0.98 3.88 6.14
C GLY A 15 0.51 3.72 5.82
N GLU A 16 1.37 4.20 6.72
CA GLU A 16 2.83 4.04 6.63
C GLU A 16 3.24 2.67 7.15
N SER A 17 4.34 2.18 6.61
CA SER A 17 5.10 1.09 7.22
C SER A 17 5.83 1.60 8.48
N PRO A 18 6.00 0.78 9.54
CA PRO A 18 6.73 1.18 10.75
C PRO A 18 8.26 1.29 10.56
N THR A 19 8.75 1.17 9.33
CA THR A 19 10.16 1.23 8.91
C THR A 19 10.79 2.62 9.02
N ALA A 20 9.98 3.68 9.17
CA ALA A 20 10.39 5.09 9.01
C ALA A 20 11.02 5.39 7.63
N GLY A 21 10.81 4.50 6.65
CA GLY A 21 11.21 4.67 5.26
C GLY A 21 10.11 5.34 4.43
N HIS A 22 10.40 5.60 3.16
CA HIS A 22 9.44 6.19 2.23
C HIS A 22 8.56 5.11 1.59
N ASP A 23 7.86 4.33 2.42
CA ASP A 23 6.97 3.26 1.95
C ASP A 23 5.59 3.27 2.62
N ALA A 24 4.57 2.95 1.83
CA ALA A 24 3.17 3.07 2.23
C ALA A 24 2.30 1.98 1.62
N VAL A 25 1.22 1.64 2.33
CA VAL A 25 0.10 0.87 1.77
C VAL A 25 -0.89 1.83 1.11
N LEU A 26 -1.25 1.56 -0.14
CA LEU A 26 -2.12 2.38 -0.97
C LEU A 26 -3.26 1.55 -1.58
N LEU A 27 -4.40 2.18 -1.82
CA LEU A 27 -5.46 1.72 -2.71
C LEU A 27 -5.16 2.21 -4.12
N ASP A 28 -5.00 1.29 -5.07
CA ASP A 28 -4.64 1.61 -6.45
C ASP A 28 -5.86 1.51 -7.39
N TYR A 29 -6.29 2.66 -7.90
CA TYR A 29 -7.39 2.78 -8.87
C TYR A 29 -6.91 2.84 -10.33
N SER A 30 -5.63 2.61 -10.61
CA SER A 30 -5.06 2.78 -11.96
C SER A 30 -5.75 1.91 -13.02
N GLU A 31 -6.21 0.71 -12.65
CA GLU A 31 -6.86 -0.23 -13.55
C GLU A 31 -8.39 -0.14 -13.54
N CYS A 32 -9.00 0.13 -12.38
CA CYS A 32 -10.46 0.12 -12.21
C CYS A 32 -11.12 1.51 -12.38
N GLY A 33 -10.34 2.59 -12.34
CA GLY A 33 -10.80 3.96 -12.40
C GLY A 33 -11.55 4.41 -11.15
N LYS A 34 -11.87 5.70 -11.04
CA LYS A 34 -12.39 6.36 -9.81
C LYS A 34 -13.67 5.77 -9.18
N GLN A 35 -14.37 4.89 -9.89
CA GLN A 35 -15.65 4.30 -9.46
C GLN A 35 -15.56 2.77 -9.29
N GLY A 36 -14.42 2.16 -9.63
CA GLY A 36 -14.20 0.73 -9.43
C GLY A 36 -13.63 0.42 -8.06
N GLU A 37 -13.63 -0.88 -7.71
CA GLU A 37 -12.97 -1.37 -6.50
C GLU A 37 -11.45 -1.35 -6.71
N PRO A 38 -10.66 -0.67 -5.87
CA PRO A 38 -9.21 -0.63 -6.01
C PRO A 38 -8.56 -1.89 -5.47
N ARG A 39 -7.44 -2.30 -6.06
CA ARG A 39 -6.54 -3.27 -5.43
C ARG A 39 -5.74 -2.60 -4.31
N VAL A 40 -5.19 -3.41 -3.41
CA VAL A 40 -4.30 -2.94 -2.35
C VAL A 40 -2.85 -3.25 -2.71
N ILE A 41 -2.00 -2.23 -2.65
CA ILE A 41 -0.56 -2.34 -2.95
C ILE A 41 0.27 -1.74 -1.81
N HIS A 42 1.49 -2.23 -1.63
CA HIS A 42 2.55 -1.55 -0.92
C HIS A 42 3.49 -0.91 -1.94
N VAL A 43 3.88 0.33 -1.71
CA VAL A 43 4.79 1.07 -2.58
C VAL A 43 5.96 1.57 -1.75
N ASN A 44 7.17 1.24 -2.18
CA ASN A 44 8.41 1.79 -1.64
C ASN A 44 9.03 2.75 -2.67
N VAL A 45 9.20 4.01 -2.28
CA VAL A 45 9.73 5.09 -3.12
C VAL A 45 11.11 5.60 -2.67
N GLU A 46 11.87 4.82 -1.90
CA GLU A 46 13.26 5.15 -1.54
C GLU A 46 14.10 5.54 -2.78
N ASN A 47 13.84 4.88 -3.92
CA ASN A 47 14.28 5.34 -5.23
C ASN A 47 13.07 5.80 -6.07
N TYR A 48 12.81 7.12 -6.10
CA TYR A 48 11.70 7.71 -6.84
C TYR A 48 11.70 7.40 -8.36
N GLN A 49 12.85 7.05 -8.94
CA GLN A 49 12.95 6.71 -10.37
C GLN A 49 12.57 5.26 -10.67
N ASP A 50 12.58 4.41 -9.64
CA ASP A 50 12.30 2.97 -9.75
C ASP A 50 11.56 2.49 -8.49
N PRO A 51 10.29 2.90 -8.31
CA PRO A 51 9.50 2.52 -7.15
C PRO A 51 9.19 1.02 -7.18
N ILE A 52 9.31 0.38 -6.02
CA ILE A 52 8.95 -1.04 -5.87
C ILE A 52 7.48 -1.12 -5.48
N ILE A 53 6.68 -1.75 -6.35
CA ILE A 53 5.25 -1.97 -6.12
C ILE A 53 5.03 -3.45 -5.79
N THR A 54 4.46 -3.72 -4.61
CA THR A 54 4.09 -5.06 -4.16
C THR A 54 2.58 -5.18 -4.09
N PHE A 55 2.00 -6.14 -4.79
CA PHE A 55 0.58 -6.47 -4.68
C PHE A 55 0.27 -7.12 -3.33
N LEU A 56 -0.80 -6.67 -2.67
CA LEU A 56 -1.22 -7.21 -1.37
C LEU A 56 -2.58 -7.92 -1.43
N ALA A 57 -3.57 -7.36 -2.14
CA ALA A 57 -4.90 -7.95 -2.26
C ALA A 57 -5.69 -7.37 -3.45
N ASP A 58 -6.67 -8.13 -3.94
CA ASP A 58 -7.54 -7.72 -5.06
C ASP A 58 -8.49 -6.58 -4.69
N ASP A 59 -8.87 -6.47 -3.42
CA ASP A 59 -9.78 -5.46 -2.89
C ASP A 59 -9.47 -5.15 -1.41
N PHE A 60 -10.07 -4.08 -0.89
CA PHE A 60 -9.79 -3.64 0.49
C PHE A 60 -10.36 -4.58 1.55
N GLN A 61 -11.47 -5.26 1.27
CA GLN A 61 -12.05 -6.23 2.22
C GLN A 61 -11.12 -7.44 2.39
N THR A 62 -10.66 -8.03 1.28
CA THR A 62 -9.71 -9.14 1.25
C THR A 62 -8.42 -8.78 1.98
N PHE A 63 -7.93 -7.54 1.83
CA PHE A 63 -6.78 -7.05 2.60
C PHE A 63 -7.05 -7.06 4.11
N LEU A 64 -8.18 -6.50 4.56
CA LEU A 64 -8.53 -6.43 5.98
C LEU A 64 -8.72 -7.82 6.60
N GLU A 65 -9.34 -8.74 5.87
CA GLU A 65 -9.54 -10.13 6.30
C GLU A 65 -8.22 -10.91 6.42
N GLY A 66 -7.19 -10.51 5.67
CA GLY A 66 -5.85 -11.08 5.74
C GLY A 66 -4.96 -10.54 6.87
N LEU A 67 -5.39 -9.50 7.59
CA LEU A 67 -4.58 -8.92 8.67
C LEU A 67 -4.52 -9.85 9.88
N LEU A 68 -3.32 -10.03 10.41
CA LEU A 68 -3.04 -10.87 11.57
C LEU A 68 -2.54 -10.03 12.74
N PRO A 69 -2.85 -10.42 13.99
CA PRO A 69 -2.27 -9.79 15.15
C PRO A 69 -0.75 -10.03 15.16
N TYR A 70 0.01 -9.07 15.72
CA TYR A 70 1.47 -9.15 15.80
C TYR A 70 1.97 -10.47 16.41
N SER A 71 1.28 -10.97 17.45
CA SER A 71 1.61 -12.23 18.14
C SER A 71 1.58 -13.47 17.24
N HIS A 72 0.99 -13.38 16.04
CA HIS A 72 1.04 -14.45 15.05
C HIS A 72 2.46 -14.64 14.47
N PHE A 73 3.31 -13.60 14.52
CA PHE A 73 4.65 -13.60 13.94
C PHE A 73 5.76 -13.72 14.98
N ASP A 74 5.42 -13.78 16.27
CA ASP A 74 6.38 -14.13 17.31
C ASP A 74 6.92 -15.53 17.02
N LYS A 75 8.23 -15.62 16.81
CA LYS A 75 8.92 -16.91 16.76
C LYS A 75 9.13 -17.36 18.21
N ASP A 76 8.76 -18.59 18.52
CA ASP A 76 9.12 -19.26 19.78
C ASP A 76 10.62 -19.11 20.10
#